data_AF-A0A931CZI8-F1
#
_entry.id   AF-A0A931CZI8-F1
#
_cell.length_a   1.000
_cell.length_b   1.000
_cell.length_c   1.000
_cell.angle_alpha   90.00
_cell.angle_beta   90.00
_cell.angle_gamma   90.00
#
_symmetry.space_group_name_H-M   'P 1'
#
loop_
_entity.id
_entity.type
_entity.pdbx_description
1 polymer ?
#
loop_
_entity_poly.entity_id
_entity_poly.type
_entity_poly.pdbx_seq_one_letter_code
_entity_poly.pdbx_strand_id
1 'polypeptide(L)' 'QQVIKNLPPTIFFNLAFAPIVWSLRDHILGMTPIDDALAQVLAASCWDSVKK' A
#
# COMPACT_ATOMS: atom_id res chain seq x y z
N GLN A 1 -23.39 4.34 0.96
CA GLN A 1 -22.23 5.27 0.94
C GLN A 1 -21.05 4.50 0.35
N GLN A 2 -20.43 4.96 -0.75
CA GLN A 2 -19.28 4.26 -1.36
C GLN A 2 -18.05 4.40 -0.44
N VAL A 3 -17.48 3.29 0.01
CA VAL A 3 -16.30 3.26 0.90
C VAL A 3 -14.99 3.36 0.10
N ILE A 4 -14.99 2.83 -1.12
CA ILE A 4 -13.84 2.81 -2.03
C ILE A 4 -14.14 3.70 -3.24
N LYS A 5 -13.12 4.43 -3.71
CA LYS A 5 -13.17 5.23 -4.95
C LYS A 5 -13.55 4.34 -6.14
N ASN A 6 -14.36 4.86 -7.06
CA ASN A 6 -14.67 4.16 -8.30
C ASN A 6 -13.47 4.28 -9.26
N LEU A 7 -12.58 3.29 -9.23
CA LEU A 7 -11.33 3.25 -10.00
C LEU A 7 -11.34 2.07 -10.99
N PRO A 8 -10.67 2.19 -12.14
CA PRO A 8 -10.35 1.02 -12.95
C PRO A 8 -9.59 -0.03 -12.12
N PRO A 9 -9.83 -1.34 -12.31
CA PRO A 9 -9.21 -2.40 -11.49
C PRO A 9 -7.68 -2.32 -11.41
N THR A 10 -7.02 -1.94 -12.52
CA THR A 10 -5.56 -1.78 -12.58
C THR A 10 -5.06 -0.64 -11.68
N ILE A 11 -5.80 0.47 -11.62
CA ILE A 11 -5.47 1.62 -10.78
C ILE A 11 -5.73 1.29 -9.31
N PHE A 12 -6.84 0.64 -9.01
CA PHE A 12 -7.14 0.16 -7.66
C PHE A 12 -6.03 -0.76 -7.14
N PHE A 13 -5.64 -1.76 -7.93
CA PHE A 13 -4.60 -2.71 -7.54
C PHE A 13 -3.27 -2.02 -7.25
N ASN A 14 -2.86 -1.10 -8.13
CA ASN A 14 -1.62 -0.35 -7.95
C ASN A 14 -1.63 0.50 -6.67
N LEU A 15 -2.72 1.19 -6.37
CA LEU A 15 -2.81 2.03 -5.16
C LEU A 15 -2.92 1.21 -3.87
N ALA A 16 -3.61 0.08 -3.90
CA ALA A 16 -3.84 -0.75 -2.73
C ALA A 16 -2.64 -1.66 -2.38
N PHE A 17 -1.87 -2.13 -3.38
CA PHE A 17 -0.90 -3.21 -3.16
C PHE A 17 0.51 -2.92 -3.65
N ALA A 18 0.70 -2.11 -4.69
CA ALA A 18 2.04 -1.89 -5.24
C ALA A 18 3.03 -1.33 -4.19
N PRO A 19 2.68 -0.35 -3.33
CA PRO A 19 3.59 0.11 -2.29
C PRO A 19 4.06 -1.02 -1.38
N ILE A 20 3.18 -1.96 -1.01
CA ILE A 20 3.53 -3.12 -0.19
C ILE A 20 4.54 -4.02 -0.89
N VAL A 21 4.32 -4.32 -2.17
CA VAL A 21 5.22 -5.15 -2.98
C VAL A 21 6.62 -4.54 -3.07
N TRP A 22 6.71 -3.23 -3.34
CA TRP A 22 7.99 -2.54 -3.42
C TRP A 22 8.69 -2.44 -2.06
N SER A 23 7.98 -2.12 -0.98
CA SER A 23 8.56 -2.09 0.36
C SER A 23 9.07 -3.46 0.80
N LEU A 24 8.33 -4.54 0.52
CA LEU A 24 8.79 -5.91 0.81
C LEU A 24 10.03 -6.27 0.02
N ARG A 25 10.11 -5.90 -1.26
CA ARG A 25 11.33 -6.08 -2.07
C ARG A 25 12.52 -5.38 -1.40
N ASP A 26 12.35 -4.12 -1.04
CA ASP A 26 13.42 -3.31 -0.44
C ASP A 26 13.84 -3.86 0.93
N HIS A 27 12.90 -4.41 1.69
CA HIS A 27 13.18 -5.14 2.93
C HIS A 27 14.01 -6.40 2.70
N ILE A 28 13.60 -7.25 1.75
CA ILE A 28 14.30 -8.49 1.40
C ILE A 28 15.73 -8.19 0.90
N LEU A 29 15.91 -7.09 0.17
CA LEU A 29 17.22 -6.64 -0.32
C LEU A 29 18.06 -5.92 0.75
N GLY A 30 17.57 -5.78 1.98
CA GLY A 30 18.29 -5.14 3.09
C GLY A 30 18.42 -3.62 2.96
N MET A 31 17.62 -2.97 2.10
CA MET A 31 17.65 -1.52 1.91
C MET A 31 16.95 -0.78 3.06
N THR A 32 15.78 -1.27 3.46
CA THR A 32 14.97 -0.66 4.53
C THR A 32 14.25 -1.74 5.35
N PRO A 33 14.44 -1.82 6.67
CA PRO A 33 13.67 -2.74 7.50
C PRO A 33 12.18 -2.33 7.53
N ILE A 34 11.27 -3.30 7.39
CA ILE A 34 9.85 -3.10 7.72
C ILE A 34 9.69 -3.49 9.18
N ASP A 35 9.65 -2.49 10.05
CA ASP A 35 9.22 -2.65 11.43
C ASP A 35 7.70 -2.46 11.55
N ASP A 36 7.17 -2.68 12.76
CA ASP A 36 5.72 -2.56 13.02
C ASP A 36 5.20 -1.15 12.71
N ALA A 37 5.99 -0.11 12.99
CA ALA A 37 5.59 1.27 12.73
C ALA A 37 5.46 1.54 11.22
N LEU A 38 6.44 1.12 10.44
CA LEU A 38 6.43 1.27 8.98
C LEU A 38 5.32 0.42 8.35
N ALA A 39 5.09 -0.81 8.85
CA ALA A 39 4.01 -1.67 8.37
C ALA A 39 2.62 -1.00 8.56
N GLN A 40 2.37 -0.38 9.71
CA GLN A 40 1.13 0.33 9.98
C GLN A 40 0.95 1.54 9.06
N VAL A 41 1.99 2.35 8.89
CA VAL A 41 1.95 3.53 7.99
C VAL A 41 1.73 3.10 6.54
N LEU A 42 2.38 2.02 6.10
CA LEU A 42 2.26 1.47 4.76
C LEU A 42 0.82 0.99 4.49
N ALA A 43 0.26 0.19 5.39
CA ALA A 43 -1.12 -0.30 5.28
C ALA A 43 -2.14 0.85 5.28
N ALA A 44 -1.98 1.82 6.17
CA ALA A 44 -2.84 3.00 6.25
C ALA A 44 -2.74 3.85 4.97
N SER A 45 -1.55 4.05 4.42
CA SER A 45 -1.34 4.83 3.20
C SER A 45 -1.96 4.17 1.96
N CYS A 46 -1.84 2.84 1.85
CA CYS A 46 -2.51 2.07 0.80
C CYS A 46 -4.04 2.18 0.90
N TRP A 47 -4.59 2.08 2.11
CA TRP A 47 -6.03 2.27 2.33
C TRP A 47 -6.48 3.69 1.98
N ASP A 48 -5.74 4.69 2.44
CA ASP A 48 -6.04 6.11 2.18
C ASP A 48 -6.01 6.46 0.70
N SER A 49 -5.19 5.75 -0.07
CA SER A 49 -5.11 5.91 -1.52
C SER A 49 -6.38 5.45 -2.24
N VAL A 50 -7.11 4.47 -1.70
CA VAL A 50 -8.32 3.91 -2.34
C VAL A 50 -9.64 4.27 -1.64
N LYS A 51 -9.61 4.65 -0.36
CA LYS A 51 -10.80 5.05 0.41
C LYS A 51 -11.41 6.36 -0.11
N LYS A 52 -12.73 6.49 -0.01
CA LYS A 52 -13.48 7.71 -0.37
C LYS A 52 -13.57 8.69 0.78
#